data_AF-A0A937WBE2-F1
#
_entry.id   AF-A0A937WBE2-F1
#
_cell.length_a   1.000
_cell.length_b   1.000
_cell.length_c   1.000
_cell.angle_alpha   90.00
_cell.angle_beta   90.00
_cell.angle_gamma   90.00
#
_symmetry.space_group_name_H-M   'P 1'
#
loop_
_entity.id
_entity.type
_entity.pdbx_description
1 polymer ?
#
loop_
_entity_poly.entity_id
_entity_poly.type
_entity_poly.pdbx_seq_one_letter_code
_entity_poly.pdbx_strand_id
1 'polypeptide(L)' 'MGTGTIKTENLKSTINNPYKTETLNDKENKTCEVLFFYTKTQKRDGIISDNELTPIILHNEKVVGWGWEFMRQIQ' A
#
# COMPACT_ATOMS: atom_id res chain seq x y z
N MET A 1 -14.01 -0.67 -14.15
CA MET A 1 -13.34 -1.54 -13.15
C MET A 1 -11.86 -1.54 -13.50
N GLY A 2 -10.98 -1.09 -12.59
CA GLY A 2 -9.55 -0.89 -12.86
C GLY A 2 -8.77 -2.20 -12.93
N THR A 3 -7.73 -2.27 -13.77
CA THR A 3 -7.06 -3.50 -14.22
C THR A 3 -6.15 -4.21 -13.19
N GLY A 4 -6.23 -3.90 -11.90
CA GLY A 4 -5.41 -4.54 -10.84
C GLY A 4 -3.88 -4.46 -11.05
N THR A 5 -3.45 -3.71 -12.06
CA THR A 5 -2.09 -3.67 -12.57
C THR A 5 -1.78 -2.25 -12.98
N ILE A 6 -0.60 -1.77 -12.58
CA ILE A 6 -0.05 -0.50 -13.07
C ILE A 6 1.03 -0.86 -14.09
N LYS A 7 0.82 -0.44 -15.34
CA LYS A 7 1.86 -0.45 -16.36
C LYS A 7 2.69 0.81 -16.19
N THR A 8 3.90 0.64 -15.69
CA THR A 8 4.85 1.74 -15.56
C THR A 8 5.82 1.64 -16.73
N GLU A 9 5.90 2.65 -17.60
CA GLU A 9 6.84 2.63 -18.75
C GLU A 9 8.31 2.49 -18.32
N ASN A 10 8.60 2.78 -17.03
CA ASN A 10 9.95 2.80 -16.45
C ASN A 10 10.37 1.49 -15.77
N LEU A 11 9.45 0.58 -15.44
CA LEU A 11 9.79 -0.80 -15.07
C LEU A 11 9.37 -1.68 -16.24
N LYS A 12 10.28 -2.49 -16.81
CA LYS A 12 9.97 -3.49 -17.85
C LYS A 12 8.99 -4.60 -17.39
N SER A 13 8.24 -4.39 -16.31
CA SER A 13 7.45 -5.40 -15.61
C SER A 13 6.12 -4.81 -15.12
N THR A 14 5.07 -5.62 -15.23
CA THR A 14 3.75 -5.33 -14.67
C THR A 14 3.83 -5.38 -13.14
N ILE A 15 3.41 -4.30 -12.47
CA ILE A 15 3.34 -4.27 -11.00
C ILE A 15 1.92 -4.67 -10.59
N ASN A 16 1.81 -5.72 -9.77
CA ASN A 16 0.55 -6.11 -9.14
C ASN A 16 0.16 -5.07 -8.09
N ASN A 17 -1.11 -4.69 -8.07
CA ASN A 17 -1.64 -3.72 -7.12
C ASN A 17 -2.92 -4.27 -6.48
N PRO A 18 -2.99 -4.43 -5.14
CA PRO A 18 -1.99 -4.08 -4.12
C PRO A 18 -0.67 -4.83 -4.26
N TYR A 19 0.44 -4.15 -3.97
CA TYR A 19 1.79 -4.70 -4.07
C TYR A 19 2.08 -5.69 -2.94
N LYS A 20 1.62 -5.37 -1.73
CA LYS A 20 1.62 -6.27 -0.58
C LYS A 20 0.41 -6.01 0.30
N THR A 21 0.04 -7.01 1.09
CA THR A 21 -0.98 -6.93 2.12
C THR A 21 -0.38 -7.40 3.43
N GLU A 22 -0.59 -6.65 4.51
CA GLU A 22 -0.16 -7.01 5.85
C GLU A 22 -1.35 -6.92 6.81
N THR A 23 -1.28 -7.63 7.93
CA THR A 23 -2.28 -7.54 9.00
C THR A 23 -1.57 -7.04 10.25
N LEU A 24 -2.08 -5.98 10.85
CA LEU A 24 -1.55 -5.41 12.09
C LEU A 24 -2.67 -5.21 13.10
N ASN A 25 -2.32 -5.15 14.38
CA ASN A 25 -3.24 -4.73 15.42
C ASN A 25 -3.00 -3.26 15.72
N ASP A 26 -4.08 -2.47 15.69
CA ASP A 26 -4.06 -1.08 16.16
C ASP A 26 -3.85 -1.02 17.69
N LYS A 27 -3.54 0.18 18.22
CA LYS A 27 -3.43 0.47 19.67
C LYS A 27 -4.62 -0.01 20.49
N GLU A 28 -5.81 -0.09 19.92
CA GLU A 28 -7.01 -0.61 20.58
C GLU A 28 -7.19 -2.14 20.43
N ASN A 29 -6.16 -2.89 20.04
CA ASN A 29 -6.20 -4.33 19.71
C ASN A 29 -7.21 -4.69 18.61
N LYS A 30 -7.51 -3.75 17.72
CA LYS A 30 -8.36 -3.99 16.55
C LYS A 30 -7.50 -4.53 15.42
N THR A 31 -7.91 -5.63 14.82
CA THR A 31 -7.22 -6.21 13.66
C THR A 31 -7.50 -5.38 12.42
N CYS A 32 -6.45 -4.79 11.86
CA CYS A 32 -6.50 -3.98 10.66
C CYS A 32 -5.72 -4.66 9.53
N GLU A 33 -6.27 -4.60 8.32
CA GLU A 33 -5.59 -5.03 7.10
C GLU A 33 -4.96 -3.80 6.43
N VAL A 34 -3.70 -3.90 6.03
CA VAL A 34 -2.99 -2.82 5.36
C VAL A 34 -2.63 -3.25 3.95
N LEU A 35 -3.23 -2.59 2.98
CA LEU A 35 -2.96 -2.78 1.56
C LEU A 35 -1.96 -1.73 1.10
N PHE A 36 -0.79 -2.14 0.63
CA PHE A 36 0.22 -1.22 0.13
C PHE A 36 0.09 -1.08 -1.37
N PHE A 37 -0.38 0.08 -1.80
CA PHE A 37 -0.56 0.38 -3.22
C PHE A 37 0.67 1.06 -3.79
N TYR A 38 1.13 0.64 -4.97
CA TYR A 38 2.13 1.39 -5.70
C TYR A 38 1.50 2.66 -6.28
N THR A 39 1.97 3.84 -5.88
CA THR A 39 1.35 5.11 -6.29
C THR A 39 2.32 6.09 -6.93
N LYS A 40 3.63 5.97 -6.69
CA LYS A 40 4.61 6.93 -7.20
C LYS A 40 5.90 6.23 -7.61
N THR A 41 6.36 6.49 -8.82
CA THR A 41 7.71 6.10 -9.26
C THR A 41 8.70 7.20 -8.87
N GLN A 42 9.54 6.94 -7.87
CA GLN A 42 10.57 7.87 -7.42
C GLN A 42 11.98 7.48 -7.89
N LYS A 43 12.29 6.19 -8.03
CA LYS A 43 13.62 5.75 -8.48
C LYS A 43 13.54 4.82 -9.69
N ARG A 44 14.36 5.11 -10.70
CA ARG A 44 14.55 4.28 -11.92
C ARG A 44 15.55 3.15 -11.67
N ASP A 45 15.51 2.53 -10.49
CA ASP A 45 16.44 1.46 -10.12
C ASP A 45 15.80 0.07 -10.26
N GLY A 46 14.49 0.01 -10.53
CA GLY A 46 13.73 -1.24 -10.62
C GLY A 46 13.37 -1.85 -9.26
N ILE A 47 13.81 -1.23 -8.16
CA ILE A 47 13.51 -1.65 -6.78
C ILE A 47 12.36 -0.79 -6.24
N ILE A 48 11.20 -1.41 -5.99
CA ILE A 48 10.05 -0.75 -5.35
C ILE A 48 10.39 -0.56 -3.86
N SER A 49 10.55 0.70 -3.45
CA SER A 49 10.81 1.06 -2.06
C SER A 49 9.53 1.44 -1.32
N ASP A 50 9.50 1.39 0.01
CA ASP A 50 8.33 1.78 0.81
C ASP A 50 7.86 3.23 0.51
N ASN A 51 8.79 4.14 0.18
CA ASN A 51 8.46 5.52 -0.21
C ASN A 51 7.70 5.65 -1.55
N GLU A 52 7.60 4.57 -2.32
CA GLU A 52 6.81 4.48 -3.57
C GLU A 52 5.44 3.84 -3.34
N LEU A 53 5.20 3.34 -2.12
CA LEU A 53 3.97 2.73 -1.69
C LEU A 53 3.12 3.70 -0.88
N THR A 54 1.80 3.54 -0.97
CA THR A 54 0.81 4.20 -0.12
C THR A 54 0.01 3.13 0.60
N PRO A 55 0.12 3.03 1.93
CA PRO A 55 -0.69 2.10 2.70
C PRO A 55 -2.13 2.58 2.75
N ILE A 56 -3.08 1.66 2.58
CA ILE A 56 -4.51 1.85 2.84
C ILE A 56 -4.87 0.91 3.96
N ILE A 57 -5.42 1.45 5.04
CA ILE A 57 -5.75 0.72 6.25
C ILE A 57 -7.24 0.42 6.23
N LEU A 58 -7.57 -0.85 6.35
CA LEU A 58 -8.91 -1.39 6.40
C LEU A 58 -9.18 -1.96 7.80
N HIS A 59 -10.39 -1.78 8.28
CA HIS A 59 -10.92 -2.45 9.46
C HIS A 59 -12.34 -2.90 9.15
N ASN A 60 -12.63 -4.19 9.30
CA ASN A 60 -13.90 -4.81 8.89
C ASN A 60 -14.27 -4.43 7.44
N GLU A 61 -13.33 -4.62 6.50
CA GLU A 61 -13.50 -4.31 5.07
C GLU A 61 -13.78 -2.83 4.73
N LYS A 62 -13.69 -1.92 5.72
CA LYS A 62 -13.89 -0.47 5.54
C LYS A 62 -12.57 0.27 5.64
N VAL A 63 -12.35 1.22 4.74
CA VAL A 63 -11.19 2.12 4.82
C VAL A 63 -11.33 3.01 6.05
N VAL A 64 -10.39 2.88 6.99
CA VAL A 64 -10.30 3.71 8.20
C VAL A 64 -9.26 4.81 8.06
N GLY A 65 -8.31 4.64 7.15
CA GLY A 65 -7.31 5.66 6.85
C GLY A 65 -6.36 5.22 5.74
N TRP A 66 -5.46 6.12 5.37
CA TRP A 66 -4.46 5.88 4.33
C TRP A 66 -3.21 6.72 4.59
N GLY A 67 -2.10 6.31 3.99
CA GLY A 67 -0.83 6.98 4.09
C GLY A 67 -0.03 6.58 5.33
N TRP A 68 1.28 6.82 5.24
CA TRP A 68 2.25 6.47 6.27
C TRP A 68 2.03 7.22 7.59
N GLU A 69 1.50 8.44 7.52
CA GLU A 69 1.16 9.23 8.70
C GLU A 69 0.05 8.57 9.52
N PHE A 70 -1.01 8.10 8.86
CA PHE A 70 -2.09 7.39 9.54
C PHE A 70 -1.61 6.05 10.11
N MET A 71 -0.84 5.29 9.33
CA MET A 71 -0.27 4.02 9.78
C MET A 71 0.59 4.19 11.05
N ARG A 72 1.39 5.26 11.14
CA ARG A 72 2.19 5.59 12.35
C ARG A 72 1.34 5.94 13.57
N GLN A 73 0.12 6.44 13.38
CA GLN A 73 -0.75 6.81 14.48
C GLN A 73 -1.44 5.59 15.10
N ILE A 74 -1.72 4.57 14.30
CA ILE A 74 -2.42 3.34 14.71
C ILE A 74 -1.48 2.25 15.22
N GLN A 75 -0.23 2.27 14.79
CA GLN A 75 0.85 1.43 15.33
C GLN A 75 1.37 1.98 16.66
#